data_AF-A0A0G0RBX4-F1
#
_entry.id   AF-A0A0G0RBX4-F1
#
_cell.length_a   1.000
_cell.length_b   1.000
_cell.length_c   1.000
_cell.angle_alpha   90.00
_cell.angle_beta   90.00
_cell.angle_gamma   90.00
#
_symmetry.space_group_name_H-M   'P 1'
#
loop_
_entity.id
_entity.type
_entity.pdbx_description
1 polymer ?
#
loop_
_entity_poly.entity_id
_entity_poly.type
_entity_poly.pdbx_seq_one_letter_code
_entity_poly.pdbx_strand_id
1 'polypeptide(L)' 'MAEKVKDKPQMIIAKTKKGKGVSFLEDKLGWHGKVLDAEQLKIALDELGEIDKDLRGEIIKP' A
#
# COMPACT_ATOMS: atom_id res chain seq x y z
N MET A 1 14.43 12.98 11.09
CA MET A 1 13.60 13.42 12.23
C MET A 1 13.36 12.29 13.23
N ALA A 2 13.26 11.02 12.81
CA ALA A 2 13.26 9.87 13.73
C ALA A 2 14.65 9.60 14.37
N GLU A 3 15.74 9.60 13.59
CA GLU A 3 17.12 9.38 14.12
C GLU A 3 17.55 10.34 15.26
N LYS A 4 16.91 11.52 15.35
CA LYS A 4 17.22 12.53 16.38
C LYS A 4 16.57 12.23 17.73
N VAL A 5 15.53 11.40 17.78
CA VAL A 5 14.80 11.06 19.00
C VAL A 5 15.13 9.62 19.36
N LYS A 6 16.13 9.46 20.22
CA LYS A 6 16.56 8.17 20.77
C LYS A 6 15.82 7.89 22.09
N ASP A 7 15.73 6.62 22.47
CA ASP A 7 15.21 6.15 23.77
C ASP A 7 13.73 6.43 24.06
N LYS A 8 12.92 6.65 23.01
CA LYS A 8 11.47 6.81 23.11
C LYS A 8 10.75 6.03 22.01
N PRO A 9 9.50 5.58 22.22
CA PRO A 9 8.70 4.98 21.16
C PRO A 9 8.56 5.93 19.95
N GLN A 10 8.69 5.37 18.75
CA GLN A 10 8.54 6.11 17.50
C GLN A 10 7.32 5.60 16.75
N MET A 11 6.55 6.52 16.17
CA MET A 11 5.39 6.20 15.34
C MET A 11 5.53 6.87 13.97
N ILE A 12 5.28 6.10 12.91
CA ILE A 12 5.16 6.63 11.54
C ILE A 12 3.67 6.72 11.22
N ILE A 13 3.17 7.93 11.01
CA ILE A 13 1.82 8.14 10.49
C ILE A 13 1.91 8.09 8.96
N ALA A 14 1.72 6.90 8.41
CA ALA A 14 1.74 6.70 6.97
C ALA A 14 0.40 7.13 6.35
N LYS A 15 0.42 8.23 5.59
CA LYS A 15 -0.74 8.66 4.80
C LYS A 15 -0.93 7.69 3.62
N THR A 16 -1.98 6.89 3.68
CA THR A 16 -2.31 5.89 2.67
C THR A 16 -3.65 6.16 2.02
N LYS A 17 -3.92 5.47 0.92
CA LYS A 17 -5.25 5.35 0.33
C LYS A 17 -5.67 3.88 0.39
N LYS A 18 -6.84 3.60 0.95
CA LYS A 18 -7.37 2.23 0.99
C LYS A 18 -7.66 1.76 -0.43
N GLY A 19 -7.26 0.54 -0.79
CA GLY A 19 -7.45 0.02 -2.16
C GLY A 19 -6.58 0.69 -3.22
N LYS A 20 -5.48 1.35 -2.82
CA LYS A 20 -4.52 2.01 -3.73
C LYS A 20 -4.13 1.06 -4.88
N GLY A 21 -4.20 1.55 -6.11
CA GLY A 21 -3.78 0.81 -7.31
C GLY A 21 -4.90 0.07 -8.04
N VAL A 22 -6.12 0.05 -7.49
CA VAL A 22 -7.30 -0.49 -8.17
C VAL A 22 -8.39 0.58 -8.20
N SER A 23 -8.81 1.03 -9.38
CA SER A 23 -9.61 2.24 -9.61
C SER A 23 -10.96 2.24 -8.88
N PHE A 24 -11.64 1.09 -8.85
CA PHE A 24 -12.94 0.94 -8.20
C PHE A 24 -12.86 0.63 -6.69
N LEU A 25 -11.65 0.38 -6.17
CA LEU A 25 -11.38 0.17 -4.74
C LEU A 25 -10.74 1.40 -4.07
N GLU A 26 -9.95 2.17 -4.83
CA GLU A 26 -9.13 3.26 -4.29
C GLU A 26 -10.01 4.35 -3.66
N ASP A 27 -9.83 4.53 -2.35
CA ASP A 27 -10.52 5.52 -1.54
C ASP A 27 -12.07 5.39 -1.58
N LYS A 28 -12.57 4.17 -1.79
CA LYS A 28 -14.00 3.86 -1.82
C LYS A 28 -14.48 3.19 -0.53
N LEU A 29 -15.64 3.64 -0.05
CA LEU A 29 -16.33 3.02 1.10
C LEU A 29 -16.95 1.67 0.72
N GLY A 30 -17.19 0.80 1.71
CA GLY A 30 -17.86 -0.50 1.50
C GLY A 30 -16.97 -1.66 1.07
N TRP A 31 -15.68 -1.42 0.80
CA TRP A 31 -14.75 -2.45 0.31
C TRP A 31 -13.81 -3.04 1.38
N HIS A 32 -14.07 -2.86 2.67
CA HIS A 32 -13.13 -3.34 3.72
C HIS A 32 -12.97 -4.87 3.75
N GLY A 33 -14.06 -5.59 3.55
CA GLY A 33 -14.08 -7.06 3.59
C GLY A 33 -14.99 -7.65 2.52
N LYS A 34 -15.22 -6.90 1.43
CA LYS A 34 -16.02 -7.37 0.31
C LYS A 34 -15.12 -8.15 -0.64
N VAL A 35 -15.57 -9.35 -1.01
CA VAL A 35 -14.86 -10.23 -1.95
C VAL A 35 -15.05 -9.71 -3.38
N LEU A 36 -14.01 -9.83 -4.20
CA LEU A 36 -14.08 -9.55 -5.64
C LEU A 36 -14.65 -10.75 -6.37
N ASP A 37 -15.54 -10.51 -7.33
CA ASP A 37 -15.92 -11.53 -8.30
C ASP A 37 -14.80 -11.74 -9.35
N ALA A 38 -15.01 -12.70 -10.26
CA ALA A 38 -14.00 -13.07 -11.25
C ALA A 38 -13.67 -11.94 -12.24
N GLU A 39 -14.65 -11.11 -12.60
CA GLU A 39 -14.45 -9.99 -13.52
C GLU A 39 -13.68 -8.86 -12.83
N GLN A 40 -14.07 -8.53 -11.59
CA GLN A 40 -13.39 -7.55 -10.75
C GLN A 40 -11.95 -7.95 -10.45
N LEU A 41 -11.70 -9.24 -10.19
CA LEU A 41 -10.35 -9.76 -9.98
C LEU A 41 -9.48 -9.52 -11.22
N LYS A 42 -9.99 -9.83 -12.42
CA LYS A 42 -9.27 -9.62 -13.67
C LYS A 42 -8.90 -8.15 -13.85
N ILE A 43 -9.86 -7.24 -13.68
CA ILE A 43 -9.64 -5.80 -13.79
C ILE A 43 -8.59 -5.33 -12.78
N ALA A 44 -8.69 -5.79 -11.52
CA ALA A 44 -7.73 -5.42 -10.48
C ALA A 44 -6.31 -5.88 -10.79
N LEU A 45 -6.12 -7.09 -11.32
CA LEU A 45 -4.81 -7.59 -11.72
C LEU A 45 -4.24 -6.82 -12.91
N ASP A 46 -5.07 -6.52 -13.92
CA ASP A 46 -4.67 -5.72 -15.07
C ASP A 46 -4.24 -4.30 -14.66
N GLU A 47 -4.94 -3.68 -13.70
CA GLU A 47 -4.61 -2.35 -13.16
C GLU A 47 -3.37 -2.32 -12.27
N LEU A 48 -3.12 -3.37 -11.50
CA LEU A 48 -1.89 -3.50 -10.70
C LEU A 48 -0.65 -3.66 -11.57
N GLY A 49 -0.81 -4.28 -12.75
CA GLY A 49 0.26 -4.47 -13.72
C GLY A 49 1.39 -5.38 -13.23
N GLU A 50 2.54 -5.28 -13.90
CA GLU A 50 3.72 -6.04 -13.52
C GLU A 50 4.45 -5.41 -12.33
N ILE A 51 4.97 -6.27 -11.46
CA ILE A 51 5.80 -5.85 -10.32
C ILE A 51 7.26 -5.74 -10.74
N ASP A 52 7.91 -4.64 -10.37
CA ASP A 52 9.36 -4.51 -10.46
C ASP A 52 10.01 -5.39 -9.38
N LYS A 53 10.58 -6.52 -9.82
CA LYS A 53 11.29 -7.49 -8.95
C LYS A 53 12.73 -7.09 -8.66
N ASP A 54 13.25 -6.11 -9.39
CA ASP A 54 14.61 -5.60 -9.24
C ASP A 54 14.66 -4.32 -8.39
N LEU A 55 13.52 -3.86 -7.87
CA LEU A 55 13.43 -2.72 -6.98
C LEU A 55 14.33 -2.91 -5.75
N ARG A 56 15.34 -2.06 -5.63
CA ARG A 56 16.26 -2.01 -4.48
C ARG A 56 16.12 -0.68 -3.76
N GLY A 57 16.16 -0.73 -2.43
CA GLY A 57 16.22 0.44 -1.57
C GLY A 57 17.40 0.35 -0.62
N GLU A 58 17.98 1.50 -0.29
CA GLU A 58 18.97 1.61 0.78
C GLU A 58 18.26 1.89 2.10
N ILE A 59 18.55 1.08 3.12
CA ILE A 59 18.02 1.27 4.46
C ILE A 59 19.15 1.78 5.34
N ILE A 60 18.96 2.97 5.90
CA ILE A 60 19.89 3.53 6.88
C ILE A 60 19.70 2.75 8.19
N LYS A 61 20.81 2.28 8.78
CA LYS A 61 20.78 1.59 10.08
C LYS A 61 20.31 2.57 11.17
N PRO A 62 19.44 2.14 12.09
CA PRO A 62 18.94 2.99 13.18
C PRO A 62 20.05 3.47 14.14
#